data_AF-A0A174WRP5-F1
#
_entry.id   AF-A0A174WRP5-F1
#
_cell.length_a   1.000
_cell.length_b   1.000
_cell.length_c   1.000
_cell.angle_alpha   90.00
_cell.angle_beta   90.00
_cell.angle_gamma   90.00
#
_symmetry.space_group_name_H-M   'P 1'
#
loop_
_entity.id
_entity.type
_entity.pdbx_description
1 polymer ?
#
loop_
_entity_poly.entity_id
_entity_poly.type
_entity_poly.pdbx_seq_one_letter_code
_entity_poly.pdbx_strand_id
1 'polypeptide(L)' 'MRRLTVQLIVAILLSMSGITLLFSGFWIDPQGLIDNSVLVAFGEISTFAGALFGVDYSYKLKINN' A
#
# COMPACT_ATOMS: atom_id res chain seq x y z
N MET A 1 22.36 -2.50 -0.01
CA MET A 1 21.78 -2.71 1.34
C MET A 1 20.85 -1.57 1.78
N ARG A 2 21.33 -0.36 2.18
CA ARG A 2 20.44 0.71 2.71
C ARG A 2 19.23 1.09 1.85
N ARG A 3 19.41 1.22 0.52
CA ARG A 3 18.30 1.57 -0.41
C ARG A 3 17.22 0.48 -0.50
N LEU A 4 17.63 -0.78 -0.44
CA LEU A 4 16.75 -1.96 -0.42
C LEU A 4 15.92 -2.00 0.87
N THR A 5 16.53 -1.71 2.03
CA THR A 5 15.79 -1.62 3.30
C THR A 5 14.73 -0.51 3.27
N VAL A 6 15.04 0.65 2.67
CA VAL A 6 14.05 1.74 2.51
C VAL A 6 12.89 1.32 1.59
N GLN A 7 13.16 0.65 0.46
CA GLN A 7 12.10 0.12 -0.40
C GLN A 7 11.18 -0.86 0.34
N LEU A 8 11.75 -1.75 1.16
CA LEU A 8 10.97 -2.71 1.94
C LEU A 8 10.13 -2.03 3.02
N ILE A 9 10.68 -1.03 3.72
CA ILE A 9 9.93 -0.24 4.71
C ILE A 9 8.76 0.47 4.03
N VAL A 10 9.00 1.10 2.87
CA VAL A 10 7.95 1.79 2.10
C VAL A 10 6.88 0.79 1.64
N ALA A 11 7.27 -0.40 1.16
CA ALA A 11 6.33 -1.45 0.76
C ALA A 11 5.39 -1.86 1.91
N ILE A 12 5.95 -2.06 3.12
CA ILE A 12 5.16 -2.42 4.30
C ILE A 12 4.23 -1.29 4.71
N LEU A 13 4.74 -0.06 4.81
CA LEU A 13 3.93 1.10 5.20
C LEU A 13 2.77 1.32 4.22
N LEU A 14 3.03 1.20 2.91
CA LEU A 14 2.03 1.41 1.89
C LEU A 14 0.94 0.32 1.93
N SER A 15 1.33 -0.95 2.07
CA SER A 15 0.38 -2.05 2.25
C SER A 15 -0.46 -1.92 3.53
N MET A 16 0.16 -1.58 4.67
CA MET A 16 -0.61 -1.38 5.92
C MET A 16 -1.56 -0.20 5.81
N SER A 17 -1.12 0.91 5.19
CA SER A 17 -1.97 2.08 4.97
C SER A 17 -3.16 1.76 4.05
N GLY A 18 -2.94 0.98 2.99
CA GLY A 18 -4.00 0.60 2.06
C GLY A 18 -5.04 -0.33 2.67
N ILE A 19 -4.62 -1.31 3.46
CA ILE A 19 -5.54 -2.17 4.22
C ILE A 19 -6.35 -1.32 5.21
N THR A 20 -5.71 -0.41 5.94
CA THR A 20 -6.39 0.49 6.87
C THR A 20 -7.44 1.34 6.16
N LEU A 21 -7.10 1.88 4.98
CA LEU A 21 -8.01 2.69 4.18
C LEU A 21 -9.20 1.90 3.64
N LEU A 22 -8.97 0.66 3.19
CA LEU A 22 -10.04 -0.26 2.81
C LEU A 22 -11.02 -0.50 3.96
N PHE A 23 -10.51 -0.80 5.17
CA PHE A 23 -11.36 -0.97 6.34
C PHE A 23 -12.13 0.30 6.69
N SER A 24 -11.47 1.47 6.62
CA SER A 24 -12.16 2.74 6.88
C SER A 24 -13.21 3.07 5.81
N GLY A 25 -13.04 2.67 4.55
CA GLY A 25 -14.03 2.89 3.50
C GLY A 25 -15.33 2.10 3.69
N PHE A 26 -15.30 1.01 4.45
CA PHE A 26 -16.51 0.25 4.81
C PHE A 26 -17.06 0.60 6.19
N TRP A 27 -16.21 1.06 7.12
CA TRP A 27 -16.61 1.32 8.50
C TRP A 27 -17.05 2.77 8.73
N ILE A 28 -16.41 3.74 8.06
CA ILE A 28 -16.70 5.16 8.27
C ILE A 28 -17.90 5.55 7.40
N ASP A 29 -18.95 6.07 8.04
CA ASP A 29 -20.06 6.67 7.31
C ASP A 29 -19.58 7.93 6.58
N PRO A 30 -19.88 8.07 5.27
CA PRO A 30 -19.41 9.19 4.48
C PRO A 30 -20.08 10.47 4.99
N GLN A 31 -19.29 11.39 5.54
CA GLN A 31 -19.79 12.71 5.92
C GLN A 31 -19.58 13.70 4.78
N GLY A 32 -20.65 14.02 4.04
CA GLY A 32 -20.66 15.04 2.98
C GLY A 32 -20.73 14.48 1.56
N LEU A 33 -20.09 15.17 0.61
CA LEU A 33 -20.13 14.87 -0.85
C LEU A 33 -19.13 13.79 -1.29
N ILE A 34 -18.30 13.27 -0.38
CA ILE A 34 -17.25 12.29 -0.68
C ILE A 34 -17.82 10.90 -0.44
N ASP A 35 -17.94 10.11 -1.50
CA ASP A 35 -18.34 8.72 -1.42
C ASP A 35 -17.22 7.84 -0.83
N ASN A 36 -17.63 6.81 -0.08
CA ASN A 36 -16.74 5.78 0.45
C ASN A 36 -15.89 5.09 -0.62
N SER A 37 -16.34 5.13 -1.88
CA SER A 37 -15.60 4.63 -3.04
C SER A 37 -14.23 5.29 -3.22
N VAL A 38 -14.03 6.53 -2.79
CA VAL A 38 -12.74 7.23 -2.87
C VAL A 38 -11.71 6.59 -1.94
N LEU A 39 -12.11 6.33 -0.70
CA LEU A 39 -11.26 5.67 0.30
C LEU A 39 -10.92 4.24 -0.13
N VAL A 40 -11.92 3.51 -0.65
CA VAL A 40 -11.73 2.14 -1.18
C VAL A 40 -10.76 2.16 -2.36
N ALA A 41 -10.98 3.02 -3.36
CA ALA A 41 -10.11 3.12 -4.52
C ALA A 41 -8.66 3.47 -4.14
N PHE A 42 -8.47 4.41 -3.20
CA PHE A 42 -7.13 4.74 -2.72
C PHE A 42 -6.50 3.60 -1.91
N GLY A 43 -7.29 2.88 -1.11
CA GLY A 43 -6.87 1.69 -0.37
C GLY A 43 -6.39 0.56 -1.29
N GLU A 44 -7.10 0.32 -2.40
CA GLU A 44 -6.71 -0.67 -3.42
C GLU A 44 -5.42 -0.25 -4.13
N ILE A 45 -5.32 1.01 -4.59
CA ILE A 45 -4.14 1.51 -5.29
C ILE A 45 -2.90 1.49 -4.39
N SER A 46 -3.03 1.88 -3.12
CA SER A 46 -1.91 1.86 -2.16
C SER A 46 -1.47 0.43 -1.82
N THR A 47 -2.41 -0.49 -1.62
CA THR A 47 -2.08 -1.92 -1.40
C THR A 47 -1.39 -2.52 -2.63
N PHE A 48 -1.86 -2.19 -3.84
CA PHE A 48 -1.25 -2.63 -5.10
C PHE A 48 0.18 -2.09 -5.26
N ALA A 49 0.39 -0.79 -4.98
CA ALA A 49 1.72 -0.19 -5.01
C ALA A 49 2.66 -0.81 -3.97
N GLY A 50 2.17 -1.12 -2.77
CA GLY A 50 2.93 -1.83 -1.73
C GLY A 50 3.38 -3.22 -2.19
N ALA A 51 2.49 -3.98 -2.83
CA ALA A 51 2.80 -5.28 -3.42
C ALA A 51 3.86 -5.17 -4.52
N LEU A 52 3.75 -4.17 -5.41
CA LEU A 52 4.71 -3.94 -6.49
C LEU A 52 6.11 -3.64 -5.95
N PHE A 53 6.23 -2.80 -4.91
CA PHE A 53 7.51 -2.55 -4.25
C PHE A 53 8.09 -3.80 -3.59
N GLY A 54 7.26 -4.67 -3.01
CA GLY A 54 7.70 -5.96 -2.47
C GLY A 54 8.26 -6.90 -3.55
N VAL A 55 7.60 -6.96 -4.71
CA VAL A 55 8.07 -7.76 -5.86
C VAL A 55 9.38 -7.20 -6.41
N ASP A 56 9.48 -5.88 -6.62
CA ASP A 56 10.72 -5.23 -7.08
C ASP A 56 11.89 -5.48 -6.11
N TYR A 57 11.63 -5.39 -4.79
CA TYR A 57 12.61 -5.74 -3.77
C TYR A 57 13.08 -7.20 -3.89
N SER A 58 12.14 -8.15 -4.01
CA SER A 58 12.47 -9.57 -4.13
C SER A 58 13.29 -9.88 -5.38
N TYR A 59 13.00 -9.22 -6.50
CA TYR A 59 13.79 -9.35 -7.74
C TYR A 59 15.21 -8.80 -7.57
N LYS A 60 15.35 -7.60 -6.99
CA LYS A 60 16.66 -7.00 -6.75
C LYS A 60 17.50 -7.80 -5.76
N LEU A 61 16.88 -8.42 -4.75
CA LEU A 61 17.56 -9.33 -3.83
C LEU A 61 18.10 -10.57 -4.55
N LYS A 62 17.28 -11.20 -5.39
CA LYS A 62 17.65 -12.41 -6.14
C LYS A 62 18.78 -12.17 -7.15
N ILE A 63 18.86 -10.97 -7.74
CA ILE A 63 19.96 -10.60 -8.66
C ILE A 63 21.28 -10.38 -7.89
N ASN A 64 21.19 -9.92 -6.64
CA ASN A 64 22.36 -9.54 -5.85
C ASN A 64 22.88 -10.67 -4.94
N ASN A 65 22.39 -11.90 -5.12
CA ASN A 65 22.74 -13.10 -4.36
C ASN A 65 23.17 -14.21 -5.30
#